data_AF-A0A7S0EF96-F1
#
_entry.id   AF-A0A7S0EF96-F1
#
_cell.length_a   1.000
_cell.length_b   1.000
_cell.length_c   1.000
_cell.angle_alpha   90.00
_cell.angle_beta   90.00
_cell.angle_gamma   90.00
#
_symmetry.space_group_name_H-M   'P 1'
#
loop_
_entity.id
_entity.type
_entity.pdbx_description
1 polymer ?
#
loop_
_entity_poly.entity_id
_entity_poly.type
_entity_poly.pdbx_seq_one_letter_code
_entity_poly.pdbx_strand_id
1 'polypeptide(L)'
;AGDTEWNDRSKHVSSVLDVASFTISSDKVTSDYVSSIGLLGSTMIGEERNGNIQRADQEANRQWTSRMTGFKVGSPDSILQVLAFIDPLCTEAQRLSPILMALAEGFGAHIHVILNPVAEVGSLPIKGYYRYVLKPHLEFDEAGRLVSNSRATFSNLPMSKLLSMIIHPPDAWFVSASQAVHDIDNILLEKLSAQETVLSAVYRLDHILVTGHCIDDRREPPAGLQLNLNLLDEHAAKGQAKLVSDTLVMSNLGYYQLKARPGLFNLTLAEGKSADIYEIEDKGEFGPARLISVLSWEPDAFPTSVRK
;
A
#
# COMPACT_ATOMS: atom_id res chain seq x y z
N ALA A 1 -10.10 -20.90 15.91
CA ALA A 1 -9.15 -20.15 15.06
C ALA A 1 -9.29 -18.63 15.22
N GLY A 2 -10.47 -18.07 15.58
CA GLY A 2 -10.65 -16.62 15.76
C GLY A 2 -9.93 -16.03 16.99
N ASP A 3 -9.81 -16.78 18.09
CA ASP A 3 -9.20 -16.26 19.32
C ASP A 3 -7.69 -16.00 19.23
N THR A 4 -6.96 -16.67 18.34
CA THR A 4 -5.51 -16.47 18.19
C THR A 4 -5.21 -15.17 17.44
N GLU A 5 -6.02 -14.82 16.44
CA GLU A 5 -5.78 -13.62 15.64
C GLU A 5 -5.96 -12.34 16.48
N TRP A 6 -7.06 -12.26 17.23
CA TRP A 6 -7.32 -11.12 18.11
C TRP A 6 -6.23 -10.99 19.19
N ASN A 7 -5.93 -12.09 19.88
CA ASN A 7 -4.96 -12.08 20.97
C ASN A 7 -3.53 -11.75 20.50
N ASP A 8 -3.12 -12.20 19.32
CA ASP A 8 -1.75 -12.00 18.82
C ASP A 8 -1.56 -10.68 18.06
N ARG A 9 -2.62 -10.10 17.47
CA ARG A 9 -2.50 -8.98 16.51
C ARG A 9 -3.18 -7.68 16.92
N SER A 10 -4.28 -7.75 17.66
CA SER A 10 -5.15 -6.58 17.86
C SER A 10 -5.32 -6.22 19.33
N LYS A 11 -5.12 -7.17 20.24
CA LYS A 11 -5.30 -6.97 21.67
C LYS A 11 -4.42 -5.85 22.23
N HIS A 12 -3.14 -5.82 21.87
CA HIS A 12 -2.20 -4.80 22.34
C HIS A 12 -2.49 -3.41 21.76
N VAL A 13 -3.05 -3.34 20.55
CA VAL A 13 -3.49 -2.07 19.96
C VAL A 13 -4.76 -1.60 20.66
N SER A 14 -5.74 -2.48 20.82
CA SER A 14 -7.01 -2.18 21.47
C SER A 14 -6.81 -1.70 22.91
N SER A 15 -5.97 -2.38 23.69
CA SER A 15 -5.73 -1.99 25.08
C SER A 15 -5.14 -0.59 25.21
N VAL A 16 -4.29 -0.18 24.27
CA VAL A 16 -3.71 1.17 24.28
C VAL A 16 -4.70 2.20 23.73
N LEU A 17 -5.48 1.88 22.69
CA LEU A 17 -6.51 2.76 22.16
C LEU A 17 -7.64 3.02 23.17
N ASP A 18 -8.01 2.04 23.99
CA ASP A 18 -9.04 2.16 25.02
C ASP A 18 -8.66 3.16 26.12
N VAL A 19 -7.36 3.37 26.34
CA VAL A 19 -6.80 4.32 27.31
C VAL A 19 -6.50 5.68 26.66
N ALA A 20 -6.30 5.72 25.35
CA ALA A 20 -5.95 6.93 24.62
C ALA A 20 -7.14 7.89 24.50
N SER A 21 -6.98 9.11 25.02
CA SER A 21 -7.92 10.21 24.78
C SER A 21 -7.48 11.04 23.57
N PHE A 22 -8.32 11.07 22.53
CA PHE A 22 -8.05 11.89 21.35
C PHE A 22 -8.65 13.30 21.52
N THR A 23 -7.83 14.33 21.37
CA THR A 23 -8.25 15.74 21.38
C THR A 23 -8.80 16.22 20.03
N ILE A 24 -8.70 15.40 18.99
CA ILE A 24 -9.15 15.70 17.63
C ILE A 24 -10.60 15.24 17.44
N SER A 25 -11.40 16.09 16.77
CA SER A 25 -12.79 15.77 16.41
C SER A 25 -12.86 14.64 15.37
N SER A 26 -13.80 13.72 15.54
CA SER A 26 -14.09 12.64 14.59
C SER A 26 -14.29 13.16 13.16
N ASP A 27 -14.97 14.30 13.00
CA ASP A 27 -15.25 14.88 11.68
C ASP A 27 -13.97 15.31 10.95
N LYS A 28 -12.95 15.78 11.70
CA LYS A 28 -11.65 16.09 11.12
C LYS A 28 -10.94 14.82 10.65
N VAL A 29 -10.97 13.75 11.44
CA VAL A 29 -10.37 12.45 11.06
C VAL A 29 -11.04 11.88 9.81
N THR A 30 -12.37 11.97 9.71
CA THR A 30 -13.09 11.51 8.52
C THR A 30 -12.78 12.38 7.30
N SER A 31 -12.73 13.71 7.48
CA SER A 31 -12.33 14.64 6.42
C SER A 31 -10.90 14.39 5.94
N ASP A 32 -9.97 14.20 6.87
CA ASP A 32 -8.57 13.90 6.58
C ASP A 32 -8.45 12.55 5.88
N TYR A 33 -9.18 11.52 6.32
CA TYR A 33 -9.22 10.22 5.66
C TYR A 33 -9.78 10.30 4.22
N VAL A 34 -10.88 11.02 4.01
CA VAL A 34 -11.45 11.24 2.67
C VAL A 34 -10.49 12.05 1.80
N SER A 35 -9.83 13.06 2.37
CA SER A 35 -8.81 13.85 1.69
C SER A 35 -7.58 13.00 1.35
N SER A 36 -7.16 12.10 2.24
CA SER A 36 -6.06 11.18 2.02
C SER A 36 -6.41 10.12 0.98
N ILE A 37 -7.64 9.61 0.93
CA ILE A 37 -8.11 8.77 -0.18
C ILE A 37 -8.11 9.55 -1.48
N GLY A 38 -8.60 10.80 -1.47
CA GLY A 38 -8.56 11.68 -2.64
C GLY A 38 -7.12 11.93 -3.11
N LEU A 39 -6.21 12.16 -2.17
CA LEU A 39 -4.78 12.36 -2.42
C LEU A 39 -4.13 11.07 -2.93
N LEU A 40 -4.35 9.91 -2.31
CA LEU A 40 -3.86 8.61 -2.78
C LEU A 40 -4.40 8.28 -4.16
N GLY A 41 -5.68 8.57 -4.43
CA GLY A 41 -6.24 8.51 -5.76
C GLY A 41 -5.47 9.42 -6.73
N SER A 42 -5.15 10.64 -6.31
CA SER A 42 -4.39 11.60 -7.13
C SER A 42 -2.91 11.21 -7.33
N THR A 43 -2.25 10.59 -6.35
CA THR A 43 -0.85 10.15 -6.45
C THR A 43 -0.74 8.87 -7.27
N MET A 44 -1.69 7.95 -7.18
CA MET A 44 -1.78 6.81 -8.09
C MET A 44 -2.04 7.24 -9.55
N ILE A 45 -2.66 8.41 -9.76
CA ILE A 45 -2.88 9.01 -11.07
C ILE A 45 -1.69 9.90 -11.50
N GLY A 46 -0.78 10.23 -10.58
CA GLY A 46 0.28 11.21 -10.77
C GLY A 46 1.68 10.63 -10.71
N GLU A 47 2.14 9.94 -11.76
CA GLU A 47 3.53 10.04 -12.25
C GLU A 47 3.75 9.37 -13.62
N GLU A 48 3.79 10.19 -14.67
CA GLU A 48 4.86 10.17 -15.69
C GLU A 48 4.83 11.52 -16.43
N ARG A 49 5.43 12.54 -15.82
CA ARG A 49 5.48 13.89 -16.41
C ARG A 49 6.65 13.96 -17.39
N ASN A 50 6.42 13.51 -18.62
CA ASN A 50 7.42 13.59 -19.68
C ASN A 50 7.65 15.08 -20.07
N GLY A 51 8.86 15.59 -19.81
CA GLY A 51 9.22 17.01 -19.92
C GLY A 51 9.20 17.62 -21.33
N ASN A 52 8.88 16.83 -22.35
CA ASN A 52 8.83 17.27 -23.75
C ASN A 52 7.43 17.65 -24.26
N ILE A 53 6.38 17.57 -23.43
CA ILE A 53 5.03 17.96 -23.85
C ILE A 53 4.84 19.46 -23.63
N GLN A 54 5.27 20.29 -24.60
CA GLN A 54 4.79 21.66 -24.74
C GLN A 54 3.33 21.61 -25.15
N ARG A 55 2.41 21.98 -24.25
CA ARG A 55 0.98 22.04 -24.57
C ARG A 55 0.69 23.26 -25.44
N ALA A 56 0.38 23.02 -26.71
CA ALA A 56 -0.37 23.96 -27.53
C ALA A 56 -1.86 23.84 -27.14
N ASP A 57 -2.29 24.66 -26.19
CA ASP A 57 -3.57 24.56 -25.47
C ASP A 57 -4.86 24.66 -26.34
N GLN A 58 -4.77 24.87 -27.65
CA GLN A 58 -5.94 25.10 -28.52
C GLN A 58 -6.40 23.88 -29.33
N GLU A 59 -5.51 23.00 -29.77
CA GLU A 59 -5.89 21.82 -30.59
C GLU A 59 -6.36 20.65 -29.74
N ALA A 60 -5.74 20.48 -28.57
CA ALA A 60 -6.23 19.55 -27.58
C ALA A 60 -7.72 19.86 -27.31
N ASN A 61 -8.09 21.13 -27.04
CA ASN A 61 -9.47 21.59 -26.72
C ASN A 61 -10.54 21.27 -27.77
N ARG A 62 -10.15 21.15 -29.03
CA ARG A 62 -11.06 20.69 -30.08
C ARG A 62 -11.25 19.17 -30.08
N GLN A 63 -10.21 18.39 -29.79
CA GLN A 63 -10.35 16.96 -29.52
C GLN A 63 -11.12 16.68 -28.21
N TRP A 64 -11.04 17.56 -27.21
CA TRP A 64 -11.77 17.47 -25.93
C TRP A 64 -13.30 17.57 -26.07
N THR A 65 -13.79 18.10 -27.19
CA THR A 65 -15.23 18.11 -27.52
C THR A 65 -15.63 16.93 -28.43
N SER A 66 -14.65 16.19 -28.95
CA SER A 66 -14.89 15.05 -29.81
C SER A 66 -15.36 13.87 -28.96
N ARG A 67 -16.58 13.43 -29.25
CA ARG A 67 -17.30 12.33 -28.62
C ARG A 67 -16.66 10.94 -28.84
N MET A 68 -15.45 10.87 -29.41
CA MET A 68 -14.94 9.68 -30.10
C MET A 68 -13.82 8.93 -29.36
N THR A 69 -13.09 9.54 -28.44
CA THR A 69 -11.91 8.91 -27.80
C THR A 69 -12.09 8.61 -26.31
N GLY A 70 -13.31 8.73 -25.76
CA GLY A 70 -13.53 8.58 -24.33
C GLY A 70 -14.99 8.43 -23.93
N PHE A 71 -15.23 8.30 -22.63
CA PHE A 71 -16.56 8.16 -22.05
C PHE A 71 -16.67 8.86 -20.69
N LYS A 72 -17.92 9.12 -20.28
CA LYS A 72 -18.23 9.76 -19.00
C LYS A 72 -19.20 8.89 -18.21
N VAL A 73 -19.02 8.84 -16.88
CA VAL A 73 -19.84 8.08 -15.94
C VAL A 73 -20.12 8.97 -14.72
N GLY A 74 -21.33 8.88 -14.15
CA GLY A 74 -21.73 9.65 -12.98
C GLY A 74 -22.40 11.00 -13.32
N SER A 75 -22.87 11.69 -12.29
CA SER A 75 -23.55 12.99 -12.43
C SER A 75 -22.54 14.13 -12.49
N PRO A 76 -22.64 15.09 -13.44
CA PRO A 76 -21.74 16.24 -13.52
C PRO A 76 -21.66 17.08 -12.24
N ASP A 77 -22.71 17.07 -11.42
CA ASP A 77 -22.82 17.81 -10.16
C ASP A 77 -22.18 17.07 -8.98
N SER A 78 -21.50 15.94 -9.22
CA SER A 78 -20.77 15.22 -8.17
C SER A 78 -19.65 16.08 -7.60
N ILE A 79 -19.48 16.01 -6.28
CA ILE A 79 -18.41 16.69 -5.54
C ILE A 79 -17.04 16.19 -6.01
N LEU A 80 -16.95 14.90 -6.35
CA LEU A 80 -15.72 14.29 -6.84
C LEU A 80 -15.74 14.20 -8.37
N GLN A 81 -14.91 15.01 -9.03
CA GLN A 81 -14.71 14.97 -10.47
C GLN A 81 -13.34 14.38 -10.79
N VAL A 82 -13.31 13.28 -11.54
CA VAL A 82 -12.09 12.56 -11.93
C VAL A 82 -11.94 12.64 -13.44
N LEU A 83 -10.78 13.13 -13.90
CA LEU A 83 -10.37 13.09 -15.30
C LEU A 83 -9.19 12.13 -15.44
N ALA A 84 -9.38 11.05 -16.18
CA ALA A 84 -8.37 10.02 -16.38
C ALA A 84 -7.94 9.96 -17.84
N PHE A 85 -6.64 10.05 -18.08
CA PHE A 85 -6.02 9.76 -19.38
C PHE A 85 -5.41 8.38 -19.30
N ILE A 86 -5.88 7.45 -20.13
CA ILE A 86 -5.49 6.05 -20.03
C ILE A 86 -5.06 5.57 -21.41
N ASP A 87 -3.86 5.02 -21.50
CA ASP A 87 -3.52 4.13 -22.61
C ASP A 87 -4.12 2.74 -22.30
N PRO A 88 -5.15 2.27 -23.03
CA PRO A 88 -5.73 0.95 -22.78
C PRO A 88 -4.75 -0.21 -22.99
N LEU A 89 -3.60 0.04 -23.64
CA LEU A 89 -2.57 -0.96 -23.92
C LEU A 89 -1.47 -1.01 -22.85
N CYS A 90 -1.47 -0.14 -21.82
CA CYS A 90 -0.49 -0.22 -20.74
C CYS A 90 -0.91 -1.16 -19.61
N THR A 91 0.06 -1.60 -18.79
CA THR A 91 -0.20 -2.52 -17.67
C THR A 91 -0.93 -1.79 -16.53
N GLU A 92 -0.64 -0.51 -16.36
CA GLU A 92 -1.17 0.37 -15.33
C GLU A 92 -2.67 0.60 -15.53
N ALA A 93 -3.15 0.62 -16.77
CA ALA A 93 -4.57 0.70 -17.10
C ALA A 93 -5.39 -0.45 -16.52
N GLN A 94 -4.79 -1.64 -16.39
CA GLN A 94 -5.42 -2.81 -15.78
C GLN A 94 -5.70 -2.59 -14.28
N ARG A 95 -4.84 -1.80 -13.61
CA ARG A 95 -5.00 -1.41 -12.20
C ARG A 95 -5.95 -0.23 -12.04
N LEU A 96 -5.86 0.78 -12.91
CA LEU A 96 -6.70 1.98 -12.83
C LEU A 96 -8.18 1.69 -13.09
N SER A 97 -8.50 0.78 -14.01
CA SER A 97 -9.89 0.55 -14.41
C SER A 97 -10.80 0.14 -13.22
N PRO A 98 -10.43 -0.86 -12.38
CA PRO A 98 -11.22 -1.21 -11.19
C PRO A 98 -11.28 -0.12 -10.13
N ILE A 99 -10.23 0.69 -9.98
CA ILE A 99 -10.21 1.82 -9.03
C ILE A 99 -11.23 2.88 -9.48
N LEU A 100 -11.24 3.24 -10.76
CA LEU A 100 -12.21 4.19 -11.30
C LEU A 100 -13.64 3.67 -11.14
N MET A 101 -13.89 2.39 -11.42
CA MET A 101 -15.21 1.78 -11.19
C MET A 101 -15.62 1.89 -9.71
N ALA A 102 -14.72 1.58 -8.77
CA ALA A 102 -15.00 1.71 -7.35
C ALA A 102 -15.22 3.17 -6.90
N LEU A 103 -14.56 4.15 -7.52
CA LEU A 103 -14.79 5.57 -7.24
C LEU A 103 -16.18 6.03 -7.75
N ALA A 104 -16.58 5.59 -8.94
CA ALA A 104 -17.90 5.89 -9.48
C ALA A 104 -19.01 5.28 -8.63
N GLU A 105 -18.89 4.01 -8.25
CA GLU A 105 -19.90 3.28 -7.48
C GLU A 105 -19.90 3.64 -5.99
N GLY A 106 -18.73 3.65 -5.36
CA GLY A 106 -18.59 3.83 -3.91
C GLY A 106 -18.74 5.28 -3.45
N PHE A 107 -18.28 6.24 -4.26
CA PHE A 107 -18.28 7.67 -3.90
C PHE A 107 -19.18 8.53 -4.80
N GLY A 108 -19.88 7.92 -5.77
CA GLY A 108 -20.74 8.66 -6.71
C GLY A 108 -19.95 9.64 -7.59
N ALA A 109 -18.66 9.36 -7.84
CA ALA A 109 -17.77 10.25 -8.58
C ALA A 109 -18.23 10.47 -10.04
N HIS A 110 -18.05 11.68 -10.55
CA HIS A 110 -18.14 11.95 -11.98
C HIS A 110 -16.80 11.64 -12.63
N ILE A 111 -16.75 10.58 -13.43
CA ILE A 111 -15.53 10.11 -14.09
C ILE A 111 -15.59 10.42 -15.57
N HIS A 112 -14.57 11.10 -16.07
CA HIS A 112 -14.32 11.30 -17.48
C HIS A 112 -13.04 10.58 -17.87
N VAL A 113 -13.18 9.53 -18.68
CA VAL A 113 -12.05 8.74 -19.18
C VAL A 113 -11.77 9.13 -20.62
N ILE A 114 -10.51 9.44 -20.92
CA ILE A 114 -9.99 9.69 -22.26
C ILE A 114 -8.98 8.59 -22.57
N LEU A 115 -9.23 7.85 -23.64
CA LEU A 115 -8.36 6.80 -24.14
C LEU A 115 -7.33 7.42 -25.09
N ASN A 116 -6.06 7.25 -24.75
CA ASN A 116 -4.93 7.78 -25.52
C ASN A 116 -3.90 6.66 -25.78
N PRO A 117 -4.18 5.74 -26.72
CA PRO A 117 -3.25 4.67 -27.03
C PRO A 117 -2.01 5.15 -27.78
N VAL A 118 -0.87 4.50 -27.56
CA VAL A 118 0.33 4.70 -28.38
C VAL A 118 0.09 4.11 -29.79
N ALA A 119 0.43 4.88 -30.83
CA ALA A 119 0.16 4.52 -32.23
C ALA A 119 1.01 3.35 -32.74
N GLU A 120 2.26 3.25 -32.29
CA GLU A 120 3.19 2.20 -32.70
C GLU A 120 3.50 1.28 -31.52
N VAL A 121 3.15 0.00 -31.66
CA VAL A 121 3.35 -1.02 -30.65
C VAL A 121 4.25 -2.10 -31.24
N GLY A 122 5.53 -2.07 -30.87
CA GLY A 122 6.55 -2.97 -31.43
C GLY A 122 6.46 -4.43 -30.96
N SER A 123 5.71 -4.70 -29.88
CA SER A 123 5.50 -6.05 -29.34
C SER A 123 4.20 -6.12 -28.54
N LEU A 124 3.70 -7.32 -28.22
CA LEU A 124 2.48 -7.46 -27.42
C LEU A 124 2.62 -6.69 -26.09
N PRO A 125 1.78 -5.66 -25.85
CA PRO A 125 2.02 -4.71 -24.78
C PRO A 125 1.57 -5.26 -23.42
N ILE A 126 0.51 -6.08 -23.39
CA ILE A 126 0.01 -6.77 -22.20
C ILE A 126 0.35 -8.26 -22.31
N LYS A 127 1.15 -8.75 -21.37
CA LYS A 127 1.67 -10.13 -21.36
C LYS A 127 1.03 -11.04 -20.30
N GLY A 128 0.07 -10.53 -19.54
CA GLY A 128 -0.52 -11.24 -18.41
C GLY A 128 -2.00 -10.94 -18.21
N TYR A 129 -2.60 -11.72 -17.32
CA TYR A 129 -3.98 -11.53 -16.87
C TYR A 129 -3.96 -10.85 -15.52
N TYR A 130 -4.78 -9.82 -15.35
CA TYR A 130 -4.81 -9.02 -14.13
C TYR A 130 -6.20 -8.98 -13.52
N ARG A 131 -6.26 -9.04 -12.19
CA ARG A 131 -7.48 -8.86 -11.39
C ARG A 131 -7.14 -8.01 -10.17
N TYR A 132 -7.86 -6.92 -10.01
CA TYR A 132 -7.79 -6.09 -8.80
C TYR A 132 -8.85 -6.56 -7.81
N VAL A 133 -8.47 -6.75 -6.54
CA VAL A 133 -9.39 -7.19 -5.49
C VAL A 133 -9.81 -5.97 -4.67
N LEU A 134 -10.92 -5.36 -5.09
CA LEU A 134 -11.54 -4.23 -4.40
C LEU A 134 -13.06 -4.39 -4.47
N LYS A 135 -13.72 -4.29 -3.32
CA LYS A 135 -15.18 -4.26 -3.23
C LYS A 135 -15.60 -2.88 -2.73
N PRO A 136 -16.43 -2.13 -3.48
CA PRO A 136 -16.89 -0.81 -3.06
C PRO A 136 -17.91 -0.88 -1.91
N HIS A 137 -18.55 -2.04 -1.71
CA HIS A 137 -19.58 -2.24 -0.69
C HIS A 137 -19.31 -3.50 0.14
N LEU A 138 -19.76 -3.46 1.40
CA LEU A 138 -19.75 -4.63 2.28
C LEU A 138 -20.91 -5.55 1.92
N GLU A 139 -20.61 -6.84 1.76
CA GLU A 139 -21.58 -7.89 1.50
C GLU A 139 -21.82 -8.69 2.78
N PHE A 140 -23.09 -8.94 3.11
CA PHE A 140 -23.48 -9.73 4.26
C PHE A 140 -24.24 -10.99 3.80
N ASP A 141 -24.03 -12.10 4.49
CA ASP A 141 -24.79 -13.33 4.24
C ASP A 141 -26.22 -13.22 4.81
N GLU A 142 -27.06 -14.22 4.53
CA GLU A 142 -28.44 -14.28 5.04
C GLU A 142 -28.52 -14.26 6.57
N ALA A 143 -27.43 -14.60 7.26
CA ALA A 143 -27.31 -14.56 8.73
C ALA A 143 -26.74 -13.22 9.25
N GLY A 144 -26.54 -12.22 8.38
CA GLY A 144 -26.01 -10.89 8.72
C GLY A 144 -24.50 -10.86 9.00
N ARG A 145 -23.75 -11.91 8.66
CA ARG A 145 -22.30 -11.97 8.83
C ARG A 145 -21.61 -11.41 7.61
N LEU A 146 -20.52 -10.68 7.83
CA LEU A 146 -19.71 -10.13 6.74
C LEU A 146 -19.12 -11.26 5.89
N VAL A 147 -19.31 -11.18 4.57
CA VAL A 147 -18.78 -12.14 3.62
C VAL A 147 -17.31 -11.80 3.32
N SER A 148 -16.38 -12.46 4.02
CA SER A 148 -14.93 -12.24 3.89
C SER A 148 -14.29 -13.03 2.74
N ASN A 149 -14.92 -13.07 1.56
CA ASN A 149 -14.51 -13.93 0.44
C ASN A 149 -13.70 -13.22 -0.66
N SER A 150 -13.08 -12.07 -0.35
CA SER A 150 -12.25 -11.32 -1.29
C SER A 150 -11.12 -12.18 -1.84
N ARG A 151 -11.29 -12.65 -3.08
CA ARG A 151 -10.33 -13.50 -3.79
C ARG A 151 -10.26 -13.07 -5.25
N ALA A 152 -9.07 -13.13 -5.85
CA ALA A 152 -8.93 -13.05 -7.30
C ALA A 152 -9.21 -14.42 -7.91
N THR A 153 -10.11 -14.51 -8.88
CA THR A 153 -10.39 -15.76 -9.61
C THR A 153 -10.21 -15.53 -11.10
N PHE A 154 -9.48 -16.45 -11.73
CA PHE A 154 -9.23 -16.46 -13.16
C PHE A 154 -9.87 -17.71 -13.75
N SER A 155 -10.78 -17.50 -14.69
CA SER A 155 -11.45 -18.57 -15.44
C SER A 155 -10.95 -18.59 -16.88
N ASN A 156 -10.98 -19.75 -17.52
CA ASN A 156 -10.62 -19.94 -18.93
C ASN A 156 -9.18 -19.48 -19.26
N LEU A 157 -8.25 -19.73 -18.35
CA LEU A 157 -6.82 -19.53 -18.61
C LEU A 157 -6.29 -20.55 -19.64
N PRO A 158 -5.27 -20.17 -20.44
CA PRO A 158 -4.69 -21.06 -21.44
C PRO A 158 -3.97 -22.26 -20.80
N MET A 159 -4.38 -23.47 -21.16
CA MET A 159 -3.87 -24.70 -20.54
C MET A 159 -2.41 -25.01 -20.85
N SER A 160 -1.96 -24.66 -22.06
CA SER A 160 -0.63 -25.02 -22.61
C SER A 160 0.46 -23.97 -22.36
N LYS A 161 0.13 -22.87 -21.68
CA LYS A 161 1.08 -21.80 -21.39
C LYS A 161 1.61 -21.94 -19.97
N LEU A 162 2.91 -21.69 -19.82
CA LEU A 162 3.52 -21.53 -18.50
C LEU A 162 3.10 -20.16 -17.94
N LEU A 163 2.56 -20.17 -16.73
CA LEU A 163 2.05 -19.00 -16.02
C LEU A 163 2.77 -18.87 -14.67
N SER A 164 2.86 -17.64 -14.18
CA SER A 164 3.36 -17.35 -12.84
C SER A 164 2.35 -16.46 -12.12
N MET A 165 2.12 -16.71 -10.83
CA MET A 165 1.28 -15.87 -9.99
C MET A 165 2.11 -14.77 -9.35
N ILE A 166 1.77 -13.53 -9.68
CA ILE A 166 2.39 -12.35 -9.10
C ILE A 166 1.33 -11.53 -8.39
N ILE A 167 1.59 -11.19 -7.13
CA ILE A 167 0.76 -10.25 -6.37
C ILE A 167 1.42 -8.87 -6.42
N HIS A 168 0.59 -7.85 -6.63
CA HIS A 168 0.99 -6.44 -6.60
C HIS A 168 0.33 -5.76 -5.41
N PRO A 169 0.86 -5.96 -4.18
CA PRO A 169 0.34 -5.26 -3.01
C PRO A 169 0.81 -3.80 -3.01
N PRO A 170 0.22 -2.93 -2.18
CA PRO A 170 0.80 -1.63 -1.86
C PRO A 170 2.25 -1.74 -1.40
N ASP A 171 3.05 -0.70 -1.63
CA ASP A 171 4.50 -0.72 -1.37
C ASP A 171 4.83 -0.92 0.11
N ALA A 172 3.96 -0.44 1.01
CA ALA A 172 4.11 -0.62 2.45
C ALA A 172 3.83 -2.06 2.93
N TRP A 173 3.33 -2.96 2.08
CA TRP A 173 2.88 -4.28 2.49
C TRP A 173 3.92 -5.35 2.20
N PHE A 174 4.37 -6.03 3.25
CA PHE A 174 5.22 -7.20 3.13
C PHE A 174 4.38 -8.47 3.12
N VAL A 175 4.12 -8.99 1.91
CA VAL A 175 3.26 -10.14 1.67
C VAL A 175 4.09 -11.38 1.32
N SER A 176 3.71 -12.54 1.85
CA SER A 176 4.31 -13.83 1.54
C SER A 176 3.25 -14.89 1.18
N ALA A 177 3.65 -15.93 0.45
CA ALA A 177 2.79 -17.07 0.19
C ALA A 177 2.69 -17.92 1.47
N SER A 178 1.49 -18.05 2.03
CA SER A 178 1.26 -18.84 3.24
C SER A 178 0.86 -20.28 2.92
N GLN A 179 0.09 -20.50 1.86
CA GLN A 179 -0.34 -21.82 1.42
C GLN A 179 -0.32 -21.89 -0.10
N ALA A 180 0.48 -22.78 -0.66
CA ALA A 180 0.49 -23.08 -2.08
C ALA A 180 0.83 -24.55 -2.26
N VAL A 181 -0.07 -25.31 -2.90
CA VAL A 181 0.14 -26.74 -3.18
C VAL A 181 1.09 -26.92 -4.37
N HIS A 182 1.00 -26.01 -5.34
CA HIS A 182 1.79 -26.01 -6.57
C HIS A 182 2.84 -24.92 -6.54
N ASP A 183 3.86 -25.06 -7.38
CA ASP A 183 4.84 -24.01 -7.64
C ASP A 183 4.16 -22.82 -8.34
N ILE A 184 4.07 -21.70 -7.62
CA ILE A 184 3.41 -20.47 -8.08
C ILE A 184 4.19 -19.77 -9.19
N ASP A 185 5.47 -20.07 -9.37
CA ASP A 185 6.31 -19.47 -10.40
C ASP A 185 6.25 -20.24 -11.72
N ASN A 186 5.87 -21.53 -11.68
CA ASN A 186 5.89 -22.45 -12.83
C ASN A 186 4.57 -23.22 -13.00
N ILE A 187 3.47 -22.49 -13.17
CA ILE A 187 2.14 -23.07 -13.31
C ILE A 187 1.90 -23.51 -14.75
N LEU A 188 1.61 -24.79 -14.94
CA LEU A 188 1.18 -25.35 -16.21
C LEU A 188 -0.11 -26.14 -16.00
N LEU A 189 -1.23 -25.57 -16.43
CA LEU A 189 -2.56 -26.06 -16.04
C LEU A 189 -2.88 -27.44 -16.64
N GLU A 190 -2.31 -27.80 -17.80
CA GLU A 190 -2.45 -29.15 -18.37
C GLU A 190 -1.82 -30.26 -17.51
N LYS A 191 -0.91 -29.92 -16.59
CA LYS A 191 -0.28 -30.87 -15.66
C LYS A 191 -1.09 -31.07 -14.38
N LEU A 192 -2.18 -30.33 -14.19
CA LEU A 192 -3.06 -30.53 -13.05
C LEU A 192 -3.72 -31.91 -13.11
N SER A 193 -3.90 -32.54 -11.95
CA SER A 193 -4.55 -33.84 -11.90
C SER A 193 -6.01 -33.72 -12.35
N ALA A 194 -6.58 -34.77 -12.94
CA ALA A 194 -7.97 -34.78 -13.39
C ALA A 194 -9.00 -34.54 -12.27
N GLN A 195 -8.56 -34.61 -11.00
CA GLN A 195 -9.37 -34.36 -9.80
C GLN A 195 -9.28 -32.90 -9.33
N GLU A 196 -8.26 -32.16 -9.74
CA GLU A 196 -8.01 -30.77 -9.35
C GLU A 196 -8.55 -29.81 -10.42
N THR A 197 -9.78 -29.37 -10.26
CA THR A 197 -10.41 -28.38 -11.17
C THR A 197 -9.95 -26.94 -10.91
N VAL A 198 -9.36 -26.66 -9.74
CA VAL A 198 -8.96 -25.31 -9.33
C VAL A 198 -7.59 -25.37 -8.66
N LEU A 199 -6.64 -24.57 -9.16
CA LEU A 199 -5.40 -24.28 -8.47
C LEU A 199 -5.59 -23.04 -7.60
N SER A 200 -5.25 -23.14 -6.31
CA SER A 200 -5.36 -22.04 -5.34
C SER A 200 -4.05 -21.79 -4.60
N ALA A 201 -3.74 -20.53 -4.39
CA ALA A 201 -2.69 -20.08 -3.48
C ALA A 201 -3.26 -19.03 -2.52
N VAL A 202 -2.81 -19.04 -1.27
CA VAL A 202 -3.19 -18.10 -0.22
C VAL A 202 -1.96 -17.29 0.17
N TYR A 203 -2.05 -15.99 0.01
CA TYR A 203 -1.05 -15.02 0.45
C TYR A 203 -1.43 -14.44 1.80
N ARG A 204 -0.43 -14.11 2.61
CA ARG A 204 -0.59 -13.50 3.93
C ARG A 204 0.21 -12.21 4.00
N LEU A 205 -0.44 -11.15 4.45
CA LEU A 205 0.23 -9.91 4.87
C LEU A 205 0.94 -10.18 6.21
N ASP A 206 2.26 -10.33 6.16
CA ASP A 206 3.06 -10.65 7.33
C ASP A 206 3.40 -9.40 8.15
N HIS A 207 3.83 -8.34 7.47
CA HIS A 207 4.27 -7.09 8.08
C HIS A 207 3.88 -5.88 7.23
N ILE A 208 3.80 -4.74 7.89
CA ILE A 208 3.75 -3.41 7.28
C ILE A 208 5.16 -2.81 7.41
N LEU A 209 5.64 -2.22 6.32
CA LEU A 209 6.95 -1.61 6.24
C LEU A 209 6.90 -0.22 6.86
N VAL A 210 7.77 0.00 7.83
CA VAL A 210 8.05 1.31 8.43
C VAL A 210 9.29 1.84 7.73
N THR A 211 9.09 2.80 6.82
CA THR A 211 10.17 3.40 6.04
C THR A 211 10.50 4.78 6.57
N GLY A 212 11.71 5.25 6.28
CA GLY A 212 12.13 6.57 6.70
C GLY A 212 13.45 6.98 6.07
N HIS A 213 13.79 8.24 6.31
CA HIS A 213 15.05 8.85 5.88
C HIS A 213 15.80 9.35 7.10
N CYS A 214 17.04 8.93 7.26
CA CYS A 214 17.90 9.35 8.35
C CYS A 214 18.95 10.36 7.89
N ILE A 215 19.07 11.49 8.59
CA ILE A 215 20.08 12.53 8.31
C ILE A 215 20.86 12.84 9.58
N ASP A 216 22.14 13.18 9.43
CA ASP A 216 22.97 13.66 10.53
C ASP A 216 22.96 15.20 10.64
N ASP A 217 23.65 15.76 11.64
CA ASP A 217 23.82 17.21 11.84
C ASP A 217 24.33 17.97 10.61
N ARG A 218 25.10 17.29 9.75
CA ARG A 218 25.67 17.84 8.53
C ARG A 218 24.73 17.69 7.33
N ARG A 219 23.52 17.17 7.57
CA ARG A 219 22.53 16.78 6.56
C ARG A 219 23.06 15.71 5.60
N GLU A 220 23.97 14.87 6.07
CA GLU A 220 24.49 13.73 5.34
C GLU A 220 23.84 12.44 5.86
N PRO A 221 23.62 11.43 5.00
CA PRO A 221 23.06 10.16 5.43
C PRO A 221 24.10 9.39 6.26
N PRO A 222 23.82 9.03 7.53
CA PRO A 222 24.74 8.28 8.38
C PRO A 222 24.75 6.80 7.97
N ALA A 223 25.42 6.49 6.85
CA ALA A 223 25.44 5.17 6.26
C ALA A 223 26.02 4.12 7.23
N GLY A 224 25.30 3.00 7.38
CA GLY A 224 25.67 1.92 8.30
C GLY A 224 25.25 2.14 9.76
N LEU A 225 24.57 3.25 10.07
CA LEU A 225 23.91 3.42 11.37
C LEU A 225 22.88 2.32 11.58
N GLN A 226 22.94 1.66 12.73
CA GLN A 226 22.05 0.56 13.06
C GLN A 226 20.84 1.06 13.86
N LEU A 227 19.65 0.77 13.37
CA LEU A 227 18.38 1.14 13.97
C LEU A 227 17.63 -0.11 14.42
N ASN A 228 17.06 -0.03 15.62
CA ASN A 228 16.26 -1.08 16.24
C ASN A 228 14.84 -0.56 16.48
N LEU A 229 13.86 -1.38 16.11
CA LEU A 229 12.45 -1.16 16.40
C LEU A 229 12.03 -2.06 17.55
N ASN A 230 11.65 -1.47 18.68
CA ASN A 230 11.24 -2.20 19.87
C ASN A 230 9.75 -2.02 20.12
N LEU A 231 9.03 -3.09 20.49
CA LEU A 231 7.61 -3.00 20.82
C LEU A 231 7.41 -2.22 22.13
N LEU A 232 6.52 -1.24 22.11
CA LEU A 232 6.06 -0.55 23.31
C LEU A 232 4.90 -1.34 23.91
N ASP A 233 5.18 -2.10 24.96
CA ASP A 233 4.16 -2.82 25.75
C ASP A 233 4.11 -2.19 27.15
N GLU A 234 2.93 -1.84 27.65
CA GLU A 234 2.76 -1.34 29.02
C GLU A 234 3.21 -2.38 30.05
N HIS A 235 3.15 -3.67 29.73
CA HIS A 235 3.71 -4.74 30.55
C HIS A 235 5.23 -4.84 30.50
N ALA A 236 5.88 -4.20 29.51
CA ALA A 236 7.33 -4.05 29.43
C ALA A 236 7.89 -2.98 30.38
N ALA A 237 7.04 -2.35 31.20
CA ALA A 237 7.48 -1.63 32.42
C ALA A 237 8.31 -2.51 33.38
N LYS A 238 8.34 -3.85 33.16
CA LYS A 238 9.29 -4.79 33.77
C LYS A 238 10.66 -4.89 33.04
N GLY A 239 11.01 -3.89 32.23
CA GLY A 239 12.40 -3.61 31.83
C GLY A 239 12.95 -4.35 30.62
N GLN A 240 12.12 -4.97 29.78
CA GLN A 240 12.59 -5.61 28.54
C GLN A 240 11.77 -5.15 27.34
N ALA A 241 12.30 -4.13 26.65
CA ALA A 241 11.81 -3.73 25.34
C ALA A 241 12.14 -4.87 24.35
N LYS A 242 11.12 -5.49 23.75
CA LYS A 242 11.31 -6.61 22.83
C LYS A 242 11.70 -6.08 21.47
N LEU A 243 12.91 -6.42 21.01
CA LEU A 243 13.34 -6.14 19.64
C LEU A 243 12.40 -6.85 18.65
N VAL A 244 11.85 -6.08 17.71
CA VAL A 244 10.93 -6.54 16.68
C VAL A 244 11.66 -6.71 15.35
N SER A 245 12.43 -5.68 14.97
CA SER A 245 13.17 -5.63 13.72
C SER A 245 14.36 -4.69 13.88
N ASP A 246 15.43 -4.99 13.16
CA ASP A 246 16.62 -4.16 13.03
C ASP A 246 16.90 -3.86 11.55
N THR A 247 17.57 -2.76 11.27
CA THR A 247 18.04 -2.41 9.92
C THR A 247 19.25 -1.49 9.98
N LEU A 248 19.92 -1.36 8.83
CA LEU A 248 20.95 -0.36 8.60
C LEU A 248 20.39 0.81 7.80
N VAL A 249 20.89 2.01 8.08
CA VAL A 249 20.67 3.20 7.25
C VAL A 249 21.52 3.10 5.99
N MET A 250 20.89 3.26 4.84
CA MET A 250 21.54 3.21 3.53
C MET A 250 22.19 4.56 3.19
N SER A 251 23.25 4.52 2.38
CA SER A 251 23.91 5.74 1.88
C SER A 251 23.00 6.60 0.98
N ASN A 252 22.05 5.97 0.29
CA ASN A 252 21.17 6.65 -0.64
C ASN A 252 20.04 7.33 0.14
N LEU A 253 20.11 8.66 0.26
CA LEU A 253 19.10 9.48 0.95
C LEU A 253 18.80 9.04 2.39
N GLY A 254 19.72 8.31 3.04
CA GLY A 254 19.54 7.85 4.41
C GLY A 254 18.40 6.86 4.56
N TYR A 255 18.00 6.18 3.49
CA TYR A 255 16.83 5.31 3.51
C TYR A 255 17.00 4.15 4.48
N TYR A 256 15.95 3.86 5.25
CA TYR A 256 15.85 2.67 6.08
C TYR A 256 14.44 2.08 6.00
N GLN A 257 14.34 0.78 6.27
CA GLN A 257 13.08 0.05 6.23
C GLN A 257 13.05 -1.01 7.32
N LEU A 258 12.04 -0.93 8.18
CA LEU A 258 11.79 -1.84 9.29
C LEU A 258 10.49 -2.61 9.04
N LYS A 259 10.40 -3.83 9.54
CA LYS A 259 9.19 -4.64 9.43
C LYS A 259 8.43 -4.60 10.75
N ALA A 260 7.20 -4.13 10.71
CA ALA A 260 6.35 -4.01 11.90
C ALA A 260 4.98 -4.65 11.67
N ARG A 261 4.30 -4.98 12.76
CA ARG A 261 2.85 -5.22 12.76
C ARG A 261 2.16 -3.96 13.28
N PRO A 262 0.83 -3.82 13.13
CA PRO A 262 0.11 -2.72 13.77
C PRO A 262 0.42 -2.64 15.27
N GLY A 263 0.74 -1.45 15.78
CA GLY A 263 1.22 -1.28 17.15
C GLY A 263 2.02 0.01 17.37
N LEU A 264 2.45 0.19 18.61
CA LEU A 264 3.31 1.29 19.04
C LEU A 264 4.72 0.76 19.28
N PHE A 265 5.71 1.51 18.82
CA PHE A 265 7.11 1.08 18.82
C PHE A 265 8.03 2.22 19.22
N ASN A 266 9.15 1.87 19.85
CA ASN A 266 10.26 2.77 20.11
C ASN A 266 11.37 2.49 19.11
N LEU A 267 11.73 3.50 18.32
CA LEU A 267 12.92 3.48 17.48
C LEU A 267 14.13 3.90 18.32
N THR A 268 15.11 3.01 18.41
CA THR A 268 16.36 3.24 19.14
C THR A 268 17.56 2.92 18.26
N LEU A 269 18.73 3.43 18.62
CA LEU A 269 19.99 2.98 18.04
C LEU A 269 20.31 1.58 18.56
N ALA A 270 20.98 0.75 17.76
CA ALA A 270 21.50 -0.52 18.25
C ALA A 270 22.68 -0.29 19.20
N GLU A 271 22.81 -1.16 20.20
CA GLU A 271 23.91 -1.12 21.16
C GLU A 271 25.27 -1.28 20.46
N GLY A 272 26.28 -0.54 20.94
CA GLY A 272 27.63 -0.50 20.38
C GLY A 272 27.91 0.80 19.63
N LYS A 273 28.73 0.73 18.56
CA LYS A 273 29.27 1.91 17.87
C LYS A 273 28.22 2.93 17.40
N SER A 274 27.01 2.48 17.08
CA SER A 274 25.93 3.38 16.67
C SER A 274 25.48 4.26 17.83
N ALA A 275 25.22 3.67 19.01
CA ALA A 275 24.85 4.39 20.22
C ALA A 275 26.01 5.15 20.87
N ASP A 276 27.27 4.73 20.64
CA ASP A 276 28.45 5.43 21.15
C ASP A 276 28.75 6.74 20.40
N ILE A 277 28.38 6.80 19.11
CA ILE A 277 28.74 7.91 18.20
C ILE A 277 27.54 8.80 17.92
N TYR A 278 26.33 8.26 17.91
CA TYR A 278 25.13 9.01 17.53
C TYR A 278 24.08 9.00 18.64
N GLU A 279 23.23 10.02 18.62
CA GLU A 279 22.05 10.16 19.45
C GLU A 279 20.88 10.62 18.57
N ILE A 280 19.68 10.06 18.76
CA ILE A 280 18.49 10.50 18.02
C ILE A 280 18.03 11.85 18.59
N GLU A 281 17.88 12.87 17.74
CA GLU A 281 17.52 14.24 18.17
C GLU A 281 16.04 14.38 18.52
N ASP A 282 15.18 13.75 17.72
CA ASP A 282 13.71 13.88 17.82
C ASP A 282 13.15 12.88 18.85
N LYS A 283 13.50 13.14 20.10
CA LYS A 283 13.01 12.42 21.28
C LYS A 283 11.61 12.93 21.60
N GLY A 284 10.61 12.04 21.57
CA GLY A 284 9.28 12.40 22.05
C GLY A 284 9.32 12.80 23.53
N GLU A 285 8.29 13.52 24.01
CA GLU A 285 8.19 13.95 25.42
C GLU A 285 8.31 12.81 26.46
N PHE A 286 8.27 11.55 26.02
CA PHE A 286 8.23 10.34 26.83
C PHE A 286 9.55 9.56 26.94
N GLY A 287 10.70 10.08 26.48
CA GLY A 287 12.01 9.46 26.76
C GLY A 287 13.07 9.61 25.66
N PRO A 288 14.20 8.86 25.74
CA PRO A 288 15.29 8.96 24.77
C PRO A 288 15.00 8.31 23.40
N ALA A 289 13.83 7.70 23.24
CA ALA A 289 13.44 6.99 22.04
C ALA A 289 12.40 7.77 21.23
N ARG A 290 12.45 7.63 19.91
CA ARG A 290 11.42 8.16 19.02
C ARG A 290 10.25 7.18 18.98
N LEU A 291 9.05 7.66 19.28
CA LEU A 291 7.83 6.86 19.22
C LEU A 291 7.35 6.75 17.76
N ILE A 292 7.06 5.54 17.32
CA ILE A 292 6.48 5.22 16.01
C ILE A 292 5.16 4.49 16.23
N SER A 293 4.09 4.99 15.60
CA SER A 293 2.79 4.36 15.60
C SER A 293 2.46 3.80 14.21
N VAL A 294 2.23 2.49 14.13
CA VAL A 294 1.76 1.83 12.91
C VAL A 294 0.28 1.54 13.08
N LEU A 295 -0.56 2.47 12.64
CA LEU A 295 -2.02 2.39 12.77
C LEU A 295 -2.75 2.41 11.42
N SER A 296 -2.04 2.70 10.32
CA SER A 296 -2.56 2.67 8.95
C SER A 296 -1.94 1.50 8.16
N TRP A 297 -2.62 1.14 7.07
CA TRP A 297 -2.11 0.14 6.11
C TRP A 297 -0.97 0.69 5.24
N GLU A 298 -0.87 2.01 5.13
CA GLU A 298 0.19 2.74 4.44
C GLU A 298 0.68 3.82 5.42
N PRO A 299 1.64 3.49 6.30
CA PRO A 299 2.22 4.47 7.20
C PRO A 299 3.08 5.45 6.40
N ASP A 300 3.04 6.72 6.81
CA ASP A 300 3.91 7.75 6.25
C ASP A 300 5.38 7.43 6.53
N ALA A 301 6.26 7.93 5.67
CA ALA A 301 7.70 7.83 5.91
C ALA A 301 8.09 8.63 7.15
N PHE A 302 8.91 8.04 8.03
CA PHE A 302 9.36 8.66 9.27
C PHE A 302 10.73 9.34 9.05
N PRO A 303 10.79 10.67 8.85
CA PRO A 303 12.07 11.37 8.84
C PRO A 303 12.74 11.21 10.20
N THR A 304 14.05 11.00 10.24
CA THR A 304 14.80 10.79 11.48
C THR A 304 16.07 11.63 11.42
N SER A 305 16.31 12.40 12.47
CA SER A 305 17.56 13.17 12.62
C SER A 305 18.38 12.57 13.75
N VAL A 306 19.67 12.42 13.49
CA VAL A 306 20.65 11.95 14.47
C VAL A 306 21.78 12.95 14.61
N ARG A 307 22.33 13.02 15.81
CA ARG A 307 23.42 13.91 16.16
C ARG A 307 24.64 13.13 16.61
N LYS A 308 25.83 13.63 16.25
CA LYS A 308 27.11 13.09 16.72
C LYS A 308 27.53 13.63 18.09
#